data_AF-A0A098QUZ1-F1
#
_entry.id   AF-A0A098QUZ1-F1
#
_cell.length_a   1.000
_cell.length_b   1.000
_cell.length_c   1.000
_cell.angle_alpha   90.00
_cell.angle_beta   90.00
_cell.angle_gamma   90.00
#
_symmetry.space_group_name_H-M   'P 1'
#
loop_
_entity.id
_entity.type
_entity.pdbx_description
1 polymer ?
#
loop_
_entity_poly.entity_id
_entity_poly.type
_entity_poly.pdbx_seq_one_letter_code
_entity_poly.pdbx_strand_id
1 'polypeptide(L)'
;MDSAEAPKAKAFLVKLLQNPALAEDSLLQREEQIIQFLMQNRNVLGPTLAADRFFPGRSWGQIIALLLTNLYEITNTQLLPQMISYLDNTLDLSFFQALDASTTELTRSKQELKKLVLGLVTNPHARRMYTGIWTAIERRLPQFYCLEAVDRKRHIHFELSKVQRLKMSREEILRYVETSMLLRPVIYYYVRAHQSLPDRRSGVIQPSFGEKLRKQLGEEWKNLPPQILSSGINANLSFKDNSYIEATARLACIFSDWGRAYRPGQTVDRGANTPEKSWLSTARKNYPVFGYDVRFLDELFMIAAEFSR
;
A
#
# COMPACT_ATOMS: atom_id res chain seq x y z
N MET A 1 -9.42 -25.54 -17.31
CA MET A 1 -10.32 -24.37 -17.35
C MET A 1 -10.62 -24.13 -18.80
N ASP A 2 -11.89 -24.25 -19.21
CA ASP A 2 -12.27 -24.18 -20.62
C ASP A 2 -11.93 -22.81 -21.21
N SER A 3 -11.12 -22.80 -22.27
CA SER A 3 -10.61 -21.57 -22.91
C SER A 3 -11.73 -20.70 -23.50
N ALA A 4 -12.94 -21.24 -23.68
CA ALA A 4 -14.09 -20.54 -24.23
C ALA A 4 -14.74 -19.52 -23.28
N GLU A 5 -14.62 -19.69 -21.95
CA GLU A 5 -15.26 -18.80 -20.96
C GLU A 5 -14.39 -17.57 -20.63
N ALA A 6 -13.06 -17.68 -20.79
CA ALA A 6 -12.13 -16.60 -20.47
C ALA A 6 -12.35 -15.33 -21.32
N PRO A 7 -12.58 -15.39 -22.65
CA PRO A 7 -12.89 -14.19 -23.44
C PRO A 7 -14.15 -13.46 -22.95
N LYS A 8 -15.19 -14.19 -22.54
CA LYS A 8 -16.43 -13.59 -22.00
C LYS A 8 -16.16 -12.87 -20.68
N ALA A 9 -15.42 -13.50 -19.78
CA ALA A 9 -15.00 -12.89 -18.52
C ALA A 9 -14.18 -11.61 -18.77
N LYS A 10 -13.21 -11.64 -19.69
CA LYS A 10 -12.41 -10.47 -20.06
C LYS A 10 -13.26 -9.34 -20.62
N ALA A 11 -14.17 -9.63 -21.56
CA ALA A 11 -15.05 -8.61 -22.13
C ALA A 11 -15.93 -7.92 -21.07
N PHE A 12 -16.50 -8.70 -20.13
CA PHE A 12 -17.27 -8.18 -19.01
C PHE A 12 -16.42 -7.26 -18.10
N LEU A 13 -15.22 -7.69 -17.73
CA LEU A 13 -14.33 -6.93 -16.85
C LEU A 13 -13.77 -5.67 -17.51
N VAL A 14 -13.43 -5.71 -18.79
CA VAL A 14 -13.01 -4.52 -19.54
C VAL A 14 -14.09 -3.46 -19.52
N LYS A 15 -15.37 -3.85 -19.68
CA LYS A 15 -16.50 -2.92 -19.59
C LYS A 15 -16.63 -2.30 -18.20
N LEU A 16 -16.40 -3.08 -17.13
CA LEU A 16 -16.40 -2.55 -15.76
C LEU A 16 -15.24 -1.58 -15.50
N LEU A 17 -14.04 -1.91 -15.99
CA LEU A 17 -12.84 -1.06 -15.87
C LEU A 17 -12.96 0.26 -16.64
N GLN A 18 -13.76 0.30 -17.70
CA GLN A 18 -14.06 1.48 -18.51
C GLN A 18 -15.17 2.37 -17.93
N ASN A 19 -15.71 2.03 -16.76
CA ASN A 19 -16.75 2.85 -16.12
C ASN A 19 -16.21 4.26 -15.82
N PRO A 20 -16.85 5.35 -16.34
CA PRO A 20 -16.41 6.72 -16.08
C PRO A 20 -16.33 7.10 -14.60
N ALA A 21 -17.14 6.47 -13.74
CA ALA A 21 -17.09 6.69 -12.30
C ALA A 21 -15.75 6.27 -11.65
N LEU A 22 -14.95 5.46 -12.36
CA LEU A 22 -13.64 4.99 -11.93
C LEU A 22 -12.48 5.72 -12.63
N ALA A 23 -12.74 6.77 -13.42
CA ALA A 23 -11.73 7.42 -14.24
C ALA A 23 -10.57 8.02 -13.43
N GLU A 24 -10.86 8.63 -12.27
CA GLU A 24 -9.84 9.26 -11.41
C GLU A 24 -9.11 8.27 -10.49
N ASP A 25 -9.65 7.06 -10.35
CA ASP A 25 -9.09 6.02 -9.50
C ASP A 25 -7.81 5.44 -10.11
N SER A 26 -6.82 5.16 -9.25
CA SER A 26 -5.64 4.37 -9.63
C SER A 26 -6.05 2.95 -10.03
N LEU A 27 -5.21 2.27 -10.80
CA LEU A 27 -5.53 0.95 -11.33
C LEU A 27 -5.94 -0.06 -10.24
N LEU A 28 -5.22 -0.07 -9.10
CA LEU A 28 -5.55 -0.92 -7.96
C LEU A 28 -6.81 -0.47 -7.21
N GLN A 29 -7.12 0.83 -7.19
CA GLN A 29 -8.38 1.31 -6.64
C GLN A 29 -9.57 0.85 -7.50
N ARG A 30 -9.46 0.92 -8.83
CA ARG A 30 -10.48 0.39 -9.75
C ARG A 30 -10.70 -1.10 -9.55
N GLU A 31 -9.61 -1.85 -9.42
CA GLU A 31 -9.66 -3.28 -9.10
C GLU A 31 -10.43 -3.54 -7.80
N GLU A 32 -10.08 -2.86 -6.71
CA GLU A 32 -10.77 -3.01 -5.43
C GLU A 32 -12.27 -2.66 -5.54
N GLN A 33 -12.64 -1.59 -6.24
CA GLN A 33 -14.04 -1.21 -6.46
C GLN A 33 -14.81 -2.29 -7.24
N ILE A 34 -14.21 -2.87 -8.28
CA ILE A 34 -14.81 -3.96 -9.05
C ILE A 34 -15.01 -5.20 -8.16
N ILE A 35 -14.01 -5.57 -7.37
CA ILE A 35 -14.11 -6.71 -6.45
C ILE A 35 -15.25 -6.48 -5.45
N GLN A 36 -15.32 -5.29 -4.86
CA GLN A 36 -16.40 -4.93 -3.92
C GLN A 36 -17.77 -4.98 -4.60
N PHE A 37 -17.89 -4.42 -5.80
CA PHE A 37 -19.12 -4.47 -6.60
C PHE A 37 -19.58 -5.91 -6.83
N LEU A 38 -18.69 -6.80 -7.26
CA LEU A 38 -19.02 -8.21 -7.49
C LEU A 38 -19.49 -8.89 -6.20
N MET A 39 -18.80 -8.64 -5.08
CA MET A 39 -19.15 -9.24 -3.78
C MET A 39 -20.49 -8.76 -3.24
N GLN A 40 -20.75 -7.46 -3.31
CA GLN A 40 -21.98 -6.84 -2.79
C GLN A 40 -23.20 -7.23 -3.62
N ASN A 41 -23.03 -7.40 -4.94
CA ASN A 41 -24.11 -7.68 -5.86
C ASN A 41 -24.28 -9.18 -6.17
N ARG A 42 -23.71 -10.08 -5.35
CA ARG A 42 -23.73 -11.54 -5.61
C ARG A 42 -25.13 -12.11 -5.85
N ASN A 43 -26.14 -11.62 -5.12
CA ASN A 43 -27.50 -12.15 -5.20
C ASN A 43 -28.21 -11.76 -6.50
N VAL A 44 -27.80 -10.64 -7.10
CA VAL A 44 -28.36 -10.12 -8.36
C VAL A 44 -27.57 -10.62 -9.56
N LEU A 45 -26.24 -10.55 -9.47
CA LEU A 45 -25.34 -10.98 -10.53
C LEU A 45 -25.27 -12.50 -10.66
N GLY A 46 -25.37 -13.24 -9.55
CA GLY A 46 -25.22 -14.70 -9.53
C GLY A 46 -26.15 -15.43 -10.48
N PRO A 47 -27.48 -15.28 -10.37
CA PRO A 47 -28.43 -15.92 -11.28
C PRO A 47 -28.24 -15.47 -12.72
N THR A 48 -27.94 -14.19 -12.93
CA THR A 48 -27.72 -13.61 -14.27
C THR A 48 -26.51 -14.23 -14.95
N LEU A 49 -25.39 -14.35 -14.23
CA LEU A 49 -24.12 -14.86 -14.74
C LEU A 49 -24.10 -16.39 -14.86
N ALA A 50 -24.88 -17.11 -14.06
CA ALA A 50 -25.03 -18.56 -14.16
C ALA A 50 -25.95 -19.02 -15.31
N ALA A 51 -26.68 -18.10 -15.94
CA ALA A 51 -27.53 -18.40 -17.08
C ALA A 51 -26.73 -18.83 -18.33
N ASP A 52 -27.35 -19.61 -19.21
CA ASP A 52 -26.70 -20.27 -20.36
C ASP A 52 -25.91 -19.34 -21.29
N ARG A 53 -26.35 -18.07 -21.40
CA ARG A 53 -25.68 -17.05 -22.21
C ARG A 53 -24.29 -16.66 -21.68
N PHE A 54 -24.05 -16.77 -20.39
CA PHE A 54 -22.80 -16.37 -19.73
C PHE A 54 -21.97 -17.59 -19.34
N PHE A 55 -22.19 -18.13 -18.13
CA PHE A 55 -21.41 -19.22 -17.52
C PHE A 55 -22.34 -20.39 -17.10
N PRO A 56 -22.85 -21.19 -18.07
CA PRO A 56 -23.80 -22.26 -17.80
C PRO A 56 -23.28 -23.28 -16.77
N GLY A 57 -24.12 -23.61 -15.79
CA GLY A 57 -23.83 -24.66 -14.82
C GLY A 57 -22.71 -24.34 -13.81
N ARG A 58 -22.13 -23.13 -13.85
CA ARG A 58 -21.09 -22.71 -12.89
C ARG A 58 -21.72 -22.18 -11.60
N SER A 59 -21.13 -22.54 -10.46
CA SER A 59 -21.48 -21.92 -9.18
C SER A 59 -20.91 -20.50 -9.08
N TRP A 60 -21.49 -19.67 -8.21
CA TRP A 60 -20.95 -18.33 -7.94
C TRP A 60 -19.46 -18.35 -7.55
N GLY A 61 -19.04 -19.34 -6.76
CA GLY A 61 -17.64 -19.52 -6.38
C GLY A 61 -16.70 -19.76 -7.57
N GLN A 62 -17.16 -20.51 -8.57
CA GLN A 62 -16.41 -20.74 -9.79
C GLN A 62 -16.38 -19.51 -10.69
N ILE A 63 -17.53 -18.83 -10.85
CA ILE A 63 -17.65 -17.60 -11.63
C ILE A 63 -16.75 -16.52 -11.05
N ILE A 64 -16.78 -16.31 -9.73
CA ILE A 64 -15.96 -15.27 -9.11
C ILE A 64 -14.46 -15.60 -9.20
N ALA A 65 -14.07 -16.86 -9.01
CA ALA A 65 -12.67 -17.26 -9.18
C ALA A 65 -12.18 -16.93 -10.60
N LEU A 66 -12.99 -17.28 -11.62
CA LEU A 66 -12.69 -16.95 -13.01
C LEU A 66 -12.58 -15.43 -13.23
N LEU A 67 -13.54 -14.64 -12.72
CA LEU A 67 -13.53 -13.19 -12.86
C LEU A 67 -12.32 -12.55 -12.17
N LEU A 68 -11.98 -12.97 -10.95
CA LEU A 68 -10.82 -12.43 -10.22
C LEU A 68 -9.50 -12.77 -10.92
N THR A 69 -9.34 -14.01 -11.39
CA THR A 69 -8.16 -14.40 -12.17
C THR A 69 -8.01 -13.51 -13.42
N ASN A 70 -9.08 -13.33 -14.19
CA ASN A 70 -9.03 -12.49 -15.39
C ASN A 70 -8.84 -11.01 -15.07
N LEU A 71 -9.38 -10.51 -13.95
CA LEU A 71 -9.20 -9.13 -13.51
C LEU A 71 -7.72 -8.85 -13.18
N TYR A 72 -7.07 -9.77 -12.46
CA TYR A 72 -5.64 -9.67 -12.17
C TYR A 72 -4.79 -9.79 -13.42
N GLU A 73 -5.12 -10.69 -14.36
CA GLU A 73 -4.43 -10.75 -15.64
C GLU A 73 -4.48 -9.42 -16.39
N ILE A 74 -5.68 -8.84 -16.54
CA ILE A 74 -5.87 -7.57 -17.25
C ILE A 74 -5.09 -6.45 -16.58
N THR A 75 -5.25 -6.27 -15.27
CA THR A 75 -4.59 -5.18 -14.54
C THR A 75 -3.07 -5.37 -14.47
N ASN A 76 -2.57 -6.59 -14.40
CA ASN A 76 -1.12 -6.86 -14.39
C ASN A 76 -0.42 -6.45 -15.69
N THR A 77 -1.12 -6.39 -16.82
CA THR A 77 -0.54 -5.89 -18.08
C THR A 77 -0.06 -4.43 -17.98
N GLN A 78 -0.62 -3.65 -17.07
CA GLN A 78 -0.25 -2.25 -16.83
C GLN A 78 0.50 -2.08 -15.50
N LEU A 79 0.01 -2.71 -14.42
CA LEU A 79 0.55 -2.56 -13.08
C LEU A 79 2.01 -3.02 -13.00
N LEU A 80 2.32 -4.23 -13.49
CA LEU A 80 3.66 -4.81 -13.29
C LEU A 80 4.73 -4.02 -14.03
N PRO A 81 4.56 -3.61 -15.31
CA PRO A 81 5.51 -2.73 -15.98
C PRO A 81 5.74 -1.40 -15.24
N GLN A 82 4.68 -0.78 -14.70
CA GLN A 82 4.79 0.46 -13.94
C GLN A 82 5.57 0.28 -12.63
N MET A 83 5.26 -0.77 -11.86
CA MET A 83 5.99 -1.11 -10.63
C MET A 83 7.46 -1.44 -10.93
N ILE A 84 7.73 -2.22 -11.99
CA ILE A 84 9.08 -2.54 -12.43
C ILE A 84 9.84 -1.26 -12.80
N SER A 85 9.25 -0.37 -13.60
CA SER A 85 9.89 0.90 -13.99
C SER A 85 10.18 1.77 -12.78
N TYR A 86 9.26 1.86 -11.82
CA TYR A 86 9.50 2.60 -10.58
C TYR A 86 10.66 2.01 -9.78
N LEU A 87 10.64 0.69 -9.54
CA LEU A 87 11.68 -0.01 -8.81
C LEU A 87 13.04 0.12 -9.49
N ASP A 88 13.11 0.02 -10.81
CA ASP A 88 14.37 0.06 -11.56
C ASP A 88 14.90 1.50 -11.73
N ASN A 89 14.03 2.46 -12.03
CA ASN A 89 14.44 3.79 -12.51
C ASN A 89 14.19 4.93 -11.53
N THR A 90 13.28 4.78 -10.58
CA THR A 90 12.88 5.86 -9.65
C THR A 90 13.33 5.61 -8.22
N LEU A 91 13.23 4.36 -7.75
CA LEU A 91 13.63 4.00 -6.40
C LEU A 91 15.15 3.86 -6.32
N ASP A 92 15.79 4.89 -5.79
CA ASP A 92 17.20 4.89 -5.43
C ASP A 92 17.39 4.23 -4.05
N LEU A 93 18.30 3.25 -3.99
CA LEU A 93 18.65 2.51 -2.77
C LEU A 93 19.99 2.96 -2.17
N SER A 94 20.56 4.09 -2.63
CA SER A 94 21.79 4.68 -2.06
C SER A 94 21.77 4.78 -0.54
N PHE A 95 20.61 5.10 0.04
CA PHE A 95 20.39 5.18 1.48
C PHE A 95 20.65 3.86 2.25
N PHE A 96 20.71 2.70 1.59
CA PHE A 96 21.09 1.43 2.22
C PHE A 96 22.52 1.52 2.80
N GLN A 97 23.42 2.26 2.15
CA GLN A 97 24.78 2.47 2.63
C GLN A 97 24.84 3.22 3.97
N ALA A 98 23.85 4.09 4.23
CA ALA A 98 23.72 4.79 5.50
C ALA A 98 23.11 3.94 6.62
N LEU A 99 22.47 2.80 6.29
CA LEU A 99 21.89 1.86 7.26
C LEU A 99 22.86 0.74 7.65
N ASP A 100 23.65 0.28 6.69
CA ASP A 100 24.69 -0.72 6.89
C ASP A 100 25.97 -0.25 6.22
N ALA A 101 26.93 0.18 7.03
CA ALA A 101 28.23 0.66 6.58
C ALA A 101 29.09 -0.45 5.95
N SER A 102 28.66 -1.72 6.04
CA SER A 102 29.42 -2.87 5.55
C SER A 102 28.68 -3.61 4.42
N THR A 103 29.24 -3.53 3.21
CA THR A 103 29.11 -4.60 2.18
C THR A 103 27.74 -4.89 1.55
N THR A 104 26.73 -4.01 1.67
CA THR A 104 25.47 -4.24 0.94
C THR A 104 25.67 -4.05 -0.57
N GLU A 105 25.64 -5.14 -1.33
CA GLU A 105 25.68 -5.11 -2.80
C GLU A 105 24.34 -4.57 -3.34
N LEU A 106 24.27 -3.25 -3.56
CA LEU A 106 23.04 -2.54 -3.93
C LEU A 106 22.29 -3.18 -5.11
N THR A 107 23.01 -3.66 -6.12
CA THR A 107 22.41 -4.34 -7.28
C THR A 107 21.64 -5.58 -6.87
N ARG A 108 22.24 -6.42 -6.02
CA ARG A 108 21.63 -7.66 -5.52
C ARG A 108 20.46 -7.36 -4.59
N SER A 109 20.61 -6.38 -3.70
CA SER A 109 19.54 -5.92 -2.81
C SER A 109 18.35 -5.37 -3.61
N LYS A 110 18.61 -4.63 -4.69
CA LYS A 110 17.56 -4.11 -5.58
C LYS A 110 16.82 -5.22 -6.30
N GLN A 111 17.53 -6.24 -6.80
CA GLN A 111 16.92 -7.41 -7.42
C GLN A 111 16.08 -8.21 -6.41
N GLU A 112 16.56 -8.37 -5.17
CA GLU A 112 15.84 -9.05 -4.11
C GLU A 112 14.58 -8.29 -3.68
N LEU A 113 14.69 -6.98 -3.46
CA LEU A 113 13.55 -6.10 -3.18
C LEU A 113 12.50 -6.18 -4.29
N LYS A 114 12.94 -6.10 -5.55
CA LYS A 114 12.06 -6.21 -6.72
C LYS A 114 11.34 -7.56 -6.76
N LYS A 115 12.07 -8.66 -6.59
CA LYS A 115 11.49 -10.01 -6.53
C LYS A 115 10.45 -10.11 -5.41
N LEU A 116 10.76 -9.56 -4.23
CA LEU A 116 9.87 -9.58 -3.08
C LEU A 116 8.59 -8.77 -3.33
N VAL A 117 8.71 -7.52 -3.79
CA VAL A 117 7.56 -6.65 -4.08
C VAL A 117 6.66 -7.26 -5.15
N LEU A 118 7.24 -7.75 -6.25
CA LEU A 118 6.49 -8.39 -7.32
C LEU A 118 5.91 -9.75 -6.89
N GLY A 119 6.57 -10.48 -6.00
CA GLY A 119 6.00 -11.69 -5.40
C GLY A 119 4.79 -11.37 -4.52
N LEU A 120 4.90 -10.36 -3.67
CA LEU A 120 3.81 -9.94 -2.78
C LEU A 120 2.58 -9.47 -3.56
N VAL A 121 2.73 -8.75 -4.67
CA VAL A 121 1.58 -8.26 -5.45
C VAL A 121 0.77 -9.39 -6.13
N THR A 122 1.32 -10.61 -6.20
CA THR A 122 0.57 -11.80 -6.65
C THR A 122 -0.34 -12.37 -5.56
N ASN A 123 -0.07 -12.10 -4.28
CA ASN A 123 -0.93 -12.51 -3.18
C ASN A 123 -2.12 -11.55 -3.07
N PRO A 124 -3.39 -12.02 -3.16
CA PRO A 124 -4.57 -11.15 -3.14
C PRO A 124 -4.68 -10.24 -1.90
N HIS A 125 -4.25 -10.70 -0.72
CA HIS A 125 -4.32 -9.91 0.50
C HIS A 125 -3.26 -8.81 0.52
N ALA A 126 -2.03 -9.12 0.11
CA ALA A 126 -0.97 -8.14 -0.04
C ALA A 126 -1.29 -7.12 -1.15
N ARG A 127 -1.82 -7.58 -2.30
CA ARG A 127 -2.26 -6.75 -3.42
C ARG A 127 -3.28 -5.70 -2.99
N ARG A 128 -4.25 -6.10 -2.16
CA ARG A 128 -5.22 -5.18 -1.58
C ARG A 128 -4.58 -4.10 -0.68
N MET A 129 -3.48 -4.41 -0.01
CA MET A 129 -2.73 -3.40 0.75
C MET A 129 -1.95 -2.47 -0.18
N TYR A 130 -1.41 -2.99 -1.29
CA TYR A 130 -0.75 -2.18 -2.33
C TYR A 130 -1.66 -1.14 -2.97
N THR A 131 -2.99 -1.28 -2.89
CA THR A 131 -3.92 -0.23 -3.35
C THR A 131 -3.56 1.13 -2.75
N GLY A 132 -3.30 1.18 -1.44
CA GLY A 132 -2.93 2.44 -0.78
C GLY A 132 -1.50 2.87 -1.03
N ILE A 133 -0.56 1.92 -0.92
CA ILE A 133 0.87 2.16 -1.14
C ILE A 133 1.13 2.71 -2.54
N TRP A 134 0.61 2.03 -3.56
CA TRP A 134 0.85 2.38 -4.95
C TRP A 134 0.19 3.70 -5.32
N THR A 135 -1.05 3.94 -4.87
CA THR A 135 -1.72 5.22 -5.08
C THR A 135 -0.94 6.37 -4.44
N ALA A 136 -0.42 6.20 -3.23
CA ALA A 136 0.39 7.22 -2.58
C ALA A 136 1.67 7.55 -3.36
N ILE A 137 2.36 6.53 -3.89
CA ILE A 137 3.57 6.69 -4.71
C ILE A 137 3.24 7.37 -6.03
N GLU A 138 2.25 6.88 -6.79
CA GLU A 138 1.84 7.46 -8.08
C GLU A 138 1.43 8.93 -7.94
N ARG A 139 0.74 9.26 -6.86
CA ARG A 139 0.27 10.61 -6.56
C ARG A 139 1.30 11.44 -5.78
N ARG A 140 2.50 10.91 -5.56
CA ARG A 140 3.64 11.60 -4.92
C ARG A 140 3.31 12.17 -3.54
N LEU A 141 2.40 11.53 -2.78
CA LEU A 141 2.05 11.97 -1.43
C LEU A 141 3.28 11.97 -0.50
N PRO A 142 4.08 10.88 -0.43
CA PRO A 142 5.28 10.89 0.40
C PRO A 142 6.28 11.95 -0.06
N GLN A 143 6.50 12.09 -1.37
CA GLN A 143 7.43 13.07 -1.92
C GLN A 143 7.07 14.49 -1.46
N PHE A 144 5.81 14.89 -1.56
CA PHE A 144 5.39 16.23 -1.15
C PHE A 144 5.49 16.39 0.38
N TYR A 145 4.79 15.55 1.13
CA TYR A 145 4.62 15.74 2.57
C TYR A 145 5.85 15.38 3.40
N CYS A 146 6.61 14.36 3.02
CA CYS A 146 7.81 13.95 3.75
C CYS A 146 8.93 14.98 3.58
N LEU A 147 9.13 15.49 2.36
CA LEU A 147 10.17 16.51 2.13
C LEU A 147 9.84 17.80 2.87
N GLU A 148 8.58 18.26 2.80
CA GLU A 148 8.12 19.42 3.57
C GLU A 148 8.29 19.24 5.09
N ALA A 149 7.97 18.06 5.62
CA ALA A 149 8.15 17.77 7.04
C ALA A 149 9.64 17.78 7.47
N VAL A 150 10.53 17.29 6.62
CA VAL A 150 11.98 17.33 6.87
C VAL A 150 12.51 18.77 6.82
N ASP A 151 12.08 19.57 5.84
CA ASP A 151 12.54 20.94 5.64
C ASP A 151 12.07 21.91 6.74
N ARG A 152 10.87 21.70 7.28
CA ARG A 152 10.31 22.49 8.40
C ARG A 152 11.05 22.31 9.72
N LYS A 153 11.85 21.25 9.86
CA LYS A 153 12.63 20.93 11.06
C LYS A 153 11.80 20.89 12.36
N ARG A 154 10.55 20.40 12.26
CA ARG A 154 9.62 20.24 13.40
C ARG A 154 9.66 18.83 13.97
N HIS A 155 8.52 18.29 14.39
CA HIS A 155 8.44 17.07 15.17
C HIS A 155 8.85 15.85 14.34
N ILE A 156 8.34 15.72 13.10
CA ILE A 156 8.72 14.63 12.20
C ILE A 156 10.23 14.65 11.92
N HIS A 157 10.80 15.81 11.59
CA HIS A 157 12.24 15.95 11.41
C HIS A 157 13.05 15.59 12.66
N PHE A 158 12.60 16.02 13.85
CA PHE A 158 13.24 15.68 15.12
C PHE A 158 13.23 14.17 15.36
N GLU A 159 12.10 13.50 15.11
CA GLU A 159 11.96 12.06 15.27
C GLU A 159 12.86 11.30 14.29
N LEU A 160 12.96 11.75 13.03
CA LEU A 160 13.86 11.15 12.04
C LEU A 160 15.35 11.37 12.38
N SER A 161 15.74 12.59 12.72
CA SER A 161 17.16 12.99 12.85
C SER A 161 17.74 12.80 14.26
N LYS A 162 16.92 12.87 15.32
CA LYS A 162 17.36 12.82 16.73
C LYS A 162 16.94 11.53 17.43
N VAL A 163 15.72 11.06 17.19
CA VAL A 163 15.21 9.82 17.82
C VAL A 163 15.69 8.59 17.05
N GLN A 164 15.36 8.50 15.77
CA GLN A 164 15.83 7.43 14.88
C GLN A 164 17.28 7.64 14.41
N ARG A 165 17.83 8.86 14.59
CA ARG A 165 19.24 9.21 14.31
C ARG A 165 19.67 8.96 12.87
N LEU A 166 18.77 9.17 11.91
CA LEU A 166 19.09 9.04 10.49
C LEU A 166 20.06 10.14 10.06
N LYS A 167 21.23 9.74 9.56
CA LYS A 167 22.25 10.62 8.98
C LYS A 167 22.18 10.56 7.45
N MET A 168 21.04 11.01 6.93
CA MET A 168 20.65 10.90 5.53
C MET A 168 20.18 12.26 5.01
N SER A 169 20.29 12.46 3.70
CA SER A 169 19.62 13.55 2.99
C SER A 169 18.09 13.40 3.05
N ARG A 170 17.36 14.48 2.77
CA ARG A 170 15.89 14.43 2.74
C ARG A 170 15.37 13.49 1.65
N GLU A 171 16.08 13.38 0.52
CA GLU A 171 15.77 12.47 -0.57
C GLU A 171 15.98 11.01 -0.15
N GLU A 172 17.07 10.70 0.54
CA GLU A 172 17.32 9.36 1.09
C GLU A 172 16.27 8.95 2.14
N ILE A 173 15.85 9.90 3.02
CA ILE A 173 14.76 9.68 3.97
C ILE A 173 13.46 9.35 3.23
N LEU A 174 13.13 10.10 2.18
CA LEU A 174 11.96 9.82 1.34
C LEU A 174 12.01 8.40 0.77
N ARG A 175 13.14 8.00 0.18
CA ARG A 175 13.31 6.65 -0.38
C ARG A 175 13.23 5.55 0.69
N TYR A 176 13.67 5.82 1.91
CA TYR A 176 13.48 4.92 3.04
C TYR A 176 12.00 4.78 3.41
N VAL A 177 11.25 5.89 3.51
CA VAL A 177 9.81 5.84 3.76
C VAL A 177 9.09 5.04 2.66
N GLU A 178 9.35 5.32 1.39
CA GLU A 178 8.72 4.60 0.27
C GLU A 178 9.08 3.11 0.24
N THR A 179 10.34 2.76 0.52
CA THR A 179 10.74 1.35 0.62
C THR A 179 10.04 0.66 1.78
N SER A 180 9.89 1.34 2.92
CA SER A 180 9.11 0.84 4.06
C SER A 180 7.64 0.64 3.71
N MET A 181 7.05 1.55 2.91
CA MET A 181 5.69 1.40 2.39
C MET A 181 5.56 0.17 1.50
N LEU A 182 6.48 0.00 0.54
CA LEU A 182 6.51 -1.15 -0.37
C LEU A 182 6.66 -2.48 0.38
N LEU A 183 7.35 -2.48 1.52
CA LEU A 183 7.52 -3.68 2.35
C LEU A 183 6.43 -3.87 3.40
N ARG A 184 5.54 -2.90 3.63
CA ARG A 184 4.42 -3.07 4.57
C ARG A 184 3.60 -4.35 4.34
N PRO A 185 3.33 -4.79 3.09
CA PRO A 185 2.59 -6.03 2.83
C PRO A 185 3.33 -7.34 3.13
N VAL A 186 4.59 -7.32 3.58
CA VAL A 186 5.35 -8.55 3.92
C VAL A 186 4.66 -9.39 5.01
N ILE A 187 3.77 -8.80 5.80
CA ILE A 187 2.96 -9.51 6.80
C ILE A 187 2.08 -10.60 6.19
N TYR A 188 1.80 -10.53 4.89
CA TYR A 188 1.03 -11.50 4.13
C TYR A 188 1.88 -12.58 3.45
N TYR A 189 3.21 -12.52 3.56
CA TYR A 189 4.11 -13.42 2.86
C TYR A 189 3.83 -14.90 3.20
N TYR A 190 3.61 -15.21 4.48
CA TYR A 190 3.26 -16.56 4.95
C TYR A 190 1.76 -16.78 5.15
N VAL A 191 0.93 -15.77 4.91
CA VAL A 191 -0.52 -15.89 5.04
C VAL A 191 -1.05 -16.60 3.81
N ARG A 192 -1.42 -17.88 3.97
CA ARG A 192 -2.14 -18.62 2.92
C ARG A 192 -3.45 -17.90 2.60
N ALA A 193 -3.90 -17.96 1.34
CA ALA A 193 -5.07 -17.22 0.85
C ALA A 193 -6.36 -17.38 1.69
N HIS A 194 -6.48 -18.46 2.47
CA HIS A 194 -7.64 -18.78 3.31
C HIS A 194 -7.46 -18.51 4.82
N GLN A 195 -6.28 -18.09 5.27
CA GLN A 195 -6.06 -17.73 6.67
C GLN A 195 -6.35 -16.23 6.86
N SER A 196 -7.32 -15.91 7.70
CA SER A 196 -7.56 -14.53 8.12
C SER A 196 -6.52 -14.13 9.17
N LEU A 197 -5.83 -13.01 8.95
CA LEU A 197 -5.10 -12.36 10.04
C LEU A 197 -6.10 -11.93 11.14
N PRO A 198 -5.78 -12.17 12.42
CA PRO A 198 -6.56 -11.65 13.53
C PRO A 198 -6.43 -10.12 13.53
N ASP A 199 -7.59 -9.45 13.53
CA ASP A 199 -7.78 -7.99 13.56
C ASP A 199 -7.70 -7.21 12.22
N ARG A 200 -8.68 -7.47 11.33
CA ARG A 200 -8.81 -6.81 10.03
C ARG A 200 -9.31 -5.35 10.07
N ARG A 201 -9.78 -4.83 11.22
CA ARG A 201 -10.44 -3.51 11.24
C ARG A 201 -9.45 -2.35 11.16
N SER A 202 -8.30 -2.47 11.81
CA SER A 202 -7.26 -1.43 11.84
C SER A 202 -6.07 -1.74 10.91
N GLY A 203 -5.90 -3.01 10.50
CA GLY A 203 -4.70 -3.45 9.78
C GLY A 203 -3.46 -3.57 10.68
N VAL A 204 -3.65 -3.47 12.01
CA VAL A 204 -2.58 -3.60 13.00
C VAL A 204 -2.36 -5.07 13.36
N ILE A 205 -1.10 -5.50 13.38
CA ILE A 205 -0.70 -6.84 13.85
C ILE A 205 -0.21 -6.78 15.30
N GLN A 206 -0.21 -7.94 15.98
CA GLN A 206 0.40 -8.06 17.30
C GLN A 206 1.93 -7.97 17.23
N PRO A 207 2.60 -7.33 18.21
CA PRO A 207 4.07 -7.24 18.24
C PRO A 207 4.79 -8.59 18.18
N SER A 208 4.26 -9.62 18.85
CA SER A 208 4.82 -10.99 18.84
C SER A 208 4.84 -11.62 17.44
N PHE A 209 3.82 -11.34 16.62
CA PHE A 209 3.78 -11.77 15.23
C PHE A 209 4.82 -11.01 14.39
N GLY A 210 4.96 -9.70 14.62
CA GLY A 210 6.00 -8.88 13.97
C GLY A 210 7.42 -9.36 14.26
N GLU A 211 7.74 -9.72 15.52
CA GLU A 211 9.04 -10.29 15.89
C GLU A 211 9.31 -11.63 15.20
N LYS A 212 8.30 -12.50 15.14
CA LYS A 212 8.42 -13.79 14.43
C LYS A 212 8.72 -13.57 12.95
N LEU A 213 8.00 -12.65 12.30
CA LEU A 213 8.24 -12.30 10.90
C LEU A 213 9.64 -11.73 10.71
N ARG A 214 10.09 -10.78 11.54
CA ARG A 214 11.43 -10.21 11.45
C ARG A 214 12.53 -11.28 11.47
N LYS A 215 12.42 -12.25 12.38
CA LYS A 215 13.37 -13.36 12.46
C LYS A 215 13.37 -14.22 11.19
N GLN A 216 12.19 -14.66 10.75
CA GLN A 216 12.06 -15.54 9.58
C GLN A 216 12.52 -14.84 8.29
N LEU A 217 12.07 -13.61 8.09
CA LEU A 217 12.34 -12.83 6.89
C LEU A 217 13.78 -12.32 6.83
N GLY A 218 14.40 -12.03 7.98
CA GLY A 218 15.82 -11.68 8.04
C GLY A 218 16.76 -12.84 7.68
N GLU A 219 16.35 -14.09 7.95
CA GLU A 219 17.08 -15.28 7.52
C GLU A 219 16.92 -15.53 6.00
N GLU A 220 15.74 -15.25 5.45
CA GLU A 220 15.42 -15.47 4.04
C GLU A 220 16.03 -14.39 3.12
N TRP A 221 16.01 -13.12 3.55
CA TRP A 221 16.39 -11.97 2.73
C TRP A 221 17.61 -11.23 3.26
N LYS A 222 18.73 -11.95 3.29
CA LYS A 222 19.99 -11.48 3.90
C LYS A 222 20.63 -10.29 3.18
N ASN A 223 20.26 -9.99 1.93
CA ASN A 223 20.83 -8.84 1.21
C ASN A 223 20.02 -7.55 1.45
N LEU A 224 18.93 -7.60 2.21
CA LEU A 224 18.22 -6.40 2.64
C LEU A 224 18.69 -5.99 4.04
N PRO A 225 18.96 -4.68 4.28
CA PRO A 225 19.28 -4.21 5.62
C PRO A 225 18.17 -4.60 6.61
N PRO A 226 18.49 -5.19 7.78
CA PRO A 226 17.48 -5.61 8.75
C PRO A 226 16.54 -4.49 9.18
N GLN A 227 17.04 -3.26 9.22
CA GLN A 227 16.28 -2.05 9.57
C GLN A 227 15.15 -1.78 8.55
N ILE A 228 15.37 -2.08 7.27
CA ILE A 228 14.38 -1.90 6.20
C ILE A 228 13.23 -2.89 6.35
N LEU A 229 13.56 -4.16 6.57
CA LEU A 229 12.56 -5.19 6.84
C LEU A 229 11.80 -4.90 8.13
N SER A 230 12.51 -4.46 9.17
CA SER A 230 11.89 -4.02 10.43
C SER A 230 10.90 -2.89 10.20
N SER A 231 11.29 -1.84 9.46
CA SER A 231 10.44 -0.69 9.18
C SER A 231 9.19 -1.05 8.38
N GLY A 232 9.31 -1.95 7.40
CA GLY A 232 8.15 -2.50 6.69
C GLY A 232 7.19 -3.27 7.62
N ILE A 233 7.72 -4.12 8.51
CA ILE A 233 6.90 -4.89 9.45
C ILE A 233 6.27 -3.96 10.51
N ASN A 234 7.05 -3.05 11.09
CA ASN A 234 6.62 -2.13 12.13
C ASN A 234 5.60 -1.10 11.64
N ALA A 235 5.53 -0.84 10.32
CA ALA A 235 4.45 -0.05 9.71
C ALA A 235 3.06 -0.71 9.81
N ASN A 236 2.99 -1.94 10.35
CA ASN A 236 1.74 -2.62 10.69
C ASN A 236 1.53 -2.73 12.21
N LEU A 237 2.37 -2.11 13.03
CA LEU A 237 2.21 -2.09 14.49
C LEU A 237 1.54 -0.79 14.93
N SER A 238 0.85 -0.84 16.06
CA SER A 238 0.21 0.32 16.68
C SER A 238 1.23 1.09 17.51
N PHE A 239 1.43 2.37 17.19
CA PHE A 239 2.31 3.25 17.96
C PHE A 239 1.79 3.51 19.38
N LYS A 240 0.48 3.42 19.57
CA LYS A 240 -0.14 3.52 20.89
C LYS A 240 0.32 2.38 21.81
N ASP A 241 0.44 1.18 21.26
CA ASP A 241 0.83 -0.02 22.01
C ASP A 241 2.35 -0.21 22.03
N ASN A 242 3.07 0.40 21.08
CA ASN A 242 4.52 0.38 21.01
C ASN A 242 5.07 1.76 20.57
N SER A 243 5.48 2.56 21.56
CA SER A 243 6.07 3.89 21.32
C SER A 243 7.48 3.87 20.75
N TYR A 244 8.08 2.68 20.54
CA TYR A 244 9.43 2.54 19.97
C TYR A 244 9.44 2.36 18.45
N ILE A 245 8.28 2.38 17.80
CA ILE A 245 8.20 2.31 16.33
C ILE A 245 8.93 3.52 15.73
N GLU A 246 9.82 3.22 14.80
CA GLU A 246 10.63 4.18 14.08
C GLU A 246 9.78 5.16 13.25
N ALA A 247 10.31 6.37 13.05
CA ALA A 247 9.58 7.43 12.36
C ALA A 247 9.27 7.07 10.89
N THR A 248 10.18 6.35 10.22
CA THR A 248 9.98 5.85 8.85
C THR A 248 8.80 4.89 8.73
N ALA A 249 8.64 3.98 9.70
CA ALA A 249 7.51 3.04 9.75
C ALA A 249 6.18 3.75 10.03
N ARG A 250 6.19 4.75 10.95
CA ARG A 250 5.02 5.60 11.24
C ARG A 250 4.54 6.35 9.99
N LEU A 251 5.46 7.01 9.26
CA LEU A 251 5.14 7.70 8.01
C LEU A 251 4.63 6.73 6.94
N ALA A 252 5.29 5.57 6.79
CA ALA A 252 4.90 4.56 5.82
C ALA A 252 3.47 4.06 6.07
N CYS A 253 3.09 3.84 7.33
CA CYS A 253 1.73 3.48 7.73
C CYS A 253 0.72 4.56 7.30
N ILE A 254 0.97 5.82 7.70
CA ILE A 254 0.09 6.96 7.40
C ILE A 254 -0.09 7.14 5.89
N PHE A 255 0.99 7.22 5.12
CA PHE A 255 0.90 7.46 3.68
C PHE A 255 0.24 6.29 2.93
N SER A 256 0.50 5.06 3.35
CA SER A 256 -0.15 3.89 2.74
C SER A 256 -1.66 3.91 2.97
N ASP A 257 -2.11 4.21 4.18
CA ASP A 257 -3.55 4.26 4.49
C ASP A 257 -4.22 5.46 3.84
N TRP A 258 -3.52 6.60 3.79
CA TRP A 258 -4.00 7.79 3.11
C TRP A 258 -4.16 7.56 1.61
N GLY A 259 -3.15 7.00 0.95
CA GLY A 259 -3.20 6.71 -0.48
C GLY A 259 -4.38 5.85 -0.87
N ARG A 260 -4.86 4.96 0.02
CA ARG A 260 -6.02 4.10 -0.26
C ARG A 260 -7.30 4.91 -0.42
N ALA A 261 -7.49 5.92 0.43
CA ALA A 261 -8.65 6.79 0.43
C ALA A 261 -8.48 8.03 -0.47
N TYR A 262 -7.28 8.23 -1.04
CA TYR A 262 -6.97 9.40 -1.83
C TYR A 262 -7.71 9.38 -3.17
N ARG A 263 -8.45 10.46 -3.45
CA ARG A 263 -9.21 10.68 -4.68
C ARG A 263 -8.80 12.05 -5.26
N PRO A 264 -7.94 12.10 -6.27
CA PRO A 264 -7.59 13.38 -6.90
C PRO A 264 -8.82 13.96 -7.61
N GLY A 265 -8.87 15.28 -7.73
CA GLY A 265 -9.88 15.96 -8.55
C GLY A 265 -11.30 16.01 -7.97
N GLN A 266 -11.51 15.64 -6.70
CA GLN A 266 -12.78 15.90 -6.04
C GLN A 266 -13.03 17.41 -5.99
N THR A 267 -14.12 17.87 -6.61
CA THR A 267 -14.54 19.26 -6.54
C THR A 267 -14.86 19.61 -5.10
N VAL A 268 -14.17 20.62 -4.59
CA VAL A 268 -14.36 21.12 -3.22
C VAL A 268 -15.32 22.30 -3.29
N ASP A 269 -16.47 22.17 -2.63
CA ASP A 269 -17.41 23.28 -2.50
C ASP A 269 -16.75 24.45 -1.76
N ARG A 270 -17.18 25.67 -2.09
CA ARG A 270 -16.61 26.88 -1.48
C ARG A 270 -16.79 26.83 0.05
N GLY A 271 -15.69 26.85 0.78
CA GLY A 271 -15.67 26.78 2.25
C GLY A 271 -15.53 25.37 2.83
N ALA A 272 -15.56 24.32 1.98
CA ALA A 272 -15.23 22.97 2.41
C ALA A 272 -13.71 22.77 2.53
N ASN A 273 -13.30 21.85 3.40
CA ASN A 273 -11.90 21.43 3.50
C ASN A 273 -11.50 20.62 2.26
N THR A 274 -10.25 20.75 1.84
CA THR A 274 -9.68 19.87 0.80
C THR A 274 -9.71 18.41 1.22
N PRO A 275 -9.73 17.45 0.27
CA PRO A 275 -9.72 16.02 0.58
C PRO A 275 -8.59 15.62 1.53
N GLU A 276 -7.41 16.22 1.37
CA GLU A 276 -6.23 16.03 2.20
C GLU A 276 -6.47 16.46 3.65
N LYS A 277 -6.94 17.70 3.84
CA LYS A 277 -7.31 18.24 5.15
C LYS A 277 -8.38 17.38 5.82
N SER A 278 -9.38 16.95 5.05
CA SER A 278 -10.50 16.14 5.54
C SER A 278 -10.02 14.77 6.02
N TRP A 279 -9.18 14.10 5.22
CA TRP A 279 -8.60 12.81 5.59
C TRP A 279 -7.75 12.93 6.86
N LEU A 280 -6.82 13.89 6.90
CA LEU A 280 -5.94 14.09 8.06
C LEU A 280 -6.73 14.47 9.32
N SER A 281 -7.75 15.32 9.20
CA SER A 281 -8.66 15.64 10.32
C SER A 281 -9.38 14.39 10.86
N THR A 282 -9.83 13.50 9.96
CA THR A 282 -10.48 12.24 10.35
C THR A 282 -9.48 11.27 10.98
N ALA A 283 -8.29 11.15 10.41
CA ALA A 283 -7.21 10.31 10.93
C ALA A 283 -6.79 10.77 12.35
N ARG A 284 -6.68 12.08 12.58
CA ARG A 284 -6.38 12.67 13.91
C ARG A 284 -7.41 12.30 14.97
N LYS A 285 -8.70 12.20 14.62
CA LYS A 285 -9.75 11.78 15.57
C LYS A 285 -9.71 10.28 15.85
N ASN A 286 -9.29 9.49 14.86
CA ASN A 286 -9.30 8.03 14.92
C ASN A 286 -7.92 7.40 15.15
N TYR A 287 -6.90 8.21 15.47
CA TYR A 287 -5.52 7.76 15.66
C TYR A 287 -5.38 6.56 16.62
N PRO A 288 -6.17 6.41 17.71
CA PRO A 288 -6.00 5.28 18.62
C PRO A 288 -6.46 3.95 18.01
N VAL A 289 -7.40 3.99 17.05
CA VAL A 289 -7.94 2.80 16.39
C VAL A 289 -6.96 2.26 15.36
N PHE A 290 -6.31 3.16 14.62
CA PHE A 290 -5.34 2.80 13.59
C PHE A 290 -3.90 2.74 14.11
N GLY A 291 -3.68 3.09 15.37
CA GLY A 291 -2.35 3.10 15.99
C GLY A 291 -1.41 4.16 15.42
N TYR A 292 -1.93 5.27 14.89
CA TYR A 292 -1.11 6.36 14.36
C TYR A 292 -0.45 7.18 15.45
N ASP A 293 0.65 7.85 15.12
CA ASP A 293 1.19 8.93 15.95
C ASP A 293 0.43 10.23 15.67
N VAL A 294 -0.34 10.70 16.66
CA VAL A 294 -1.15 11.92 16.52
C VAL A 294 -0.30 13.16 16.22
N ARG A 295 0.94 13.22 16.72
CA ARG A 295 1.83 14.38 16.48
C ARG A 295 2.32 14.44 15.04
N PHE A 296 2.50 13.27 14.40
CA PHE A 296 2.80 13.20 12.97
C PHE A 296 1.60 13.68 12.16
N LEU A 297 0.39 13.23 12.53
CA LEU A 297 -0.83 13.65 11.86
C LEU A 297 -1.11 15.16 12.03
N ASP A 298 -0.82 15.73 13.21
CA ASP A 298 -0.92 17.16 13.46
C ASP A 298 0.01 17.95 12.53
N GLU A 299 1.27 17.55 12.41
CA GLU A 299 2.23 18.23 11.54
C GLU A 299 1.86 18.11 10.05
N LEU A 300 1.47 16.90 9.60
CA LEU A 300 0.99 16.69 8.23
C LEU A 300 -0.28 17.50 7.95
N PHE A 301 -1.18 17.63 8.92
CA PHE A 301 -2.38 18.47 8.81
C PHE A 301 -2.01 19.94 8.64
N MET A 302 -1.00 20.43 9.36
CA MET A 302 -0.51 21.80 9.18
C MET A 302 0.10 22.02 7.80
N ILE A 303 0.88 21.06 7.28
CA ILE A 303 1.41 21.10 5.90
C ILE A 303 0.24 21.18 4.91
N ALA A 304 -0.74 20.28 5.03
CA ALA A 304 -1.93 20.32 4.19
C ALA A 304 -2.69 21.65 4.35
N ALA A 305 -2.72 22.21 5.56
CA ALA A 305 -3.41 23.46 5.85
C ALA A 305 -2.90 24.65 5.05
N GLU A 306 -1.58 24.74 4.93
CA GLU A 306 -0.87 25.85 4.31
C GLU A 306 -0.90 25.79 2.78
N PHE A 307 -0.80 24.59 2.19
CA PHE A 307 -0.70 24.41 0.73
C PHE A 307 -2.04 24.15 0.02
N SER A 308 -3.14 23.99 0.77
CA SER A 308 -4.49 23.82 0.21
C SER A 308 -5.13 25.15 -0.22
N ARG A 309 -4.40 26.02 -0.94
CA ARG A 309 -4.91 27.30 -1.45
C ARG A 309 -5.19 27.26 -2.94
#